data_AF-A0A925ZNQ2-F1
#
_entry.id   AF-A0A925ZNQ2-F1
#
_cell.length_a   1.000
_cell.length_b   1.000
_cell.length_c   1.000
_cell.angle_alpha   90.00
_cell.angle_beta   90.00
_cell.angle_gamma   90.00
#
_symmetry.space_group_name_H-M   'P 1'
#
loop_
_entity.id
_entity.type
_entity.pdbx_description
1 polymer ?
#
loop_
_entity_poly.entity_id
_entity_poly.type
_entity_poly.pdbx_seq_one_letter_code
_entity_poly.pdbx_strand_id
1 'polypeptide(L)'
;MKTVFNWPAGLAVLSLSLAGCIDFAADDGGSSETDGACEDGCPTGRHGLSGELMLFANGRATSAEGQYQTNIPLAQGGTYLGSAIYLYDPDAVCDDGGTACRMVELGKLALDESMGELSVGDGSLKKFVIRDIAWSPTQGLWAVTYDVLNDEWAIAEITVPDWHATGQRLGIERYTILPGDPQAAGTDPCYWQENVSGLAFFGDELLLGVRGLGGTGIRNDGLVFRVDLDVIREQGWCEYENDISRDPHYYACDVLCEPWADFGPALGVAGDLEVAPDRTQLLALARAEDEHIMPLDRQAIYTVAPPAGEPTTPLATGLYVEGIAPGLDIEGLARVDGVLFGIDVAATLWRFDEGEGAVSVLEDLASHFEEPELSVRIRGATTVTVPPGDG
;
A
#
# COMPACT_ATOMS: atom_id res chain seq x y z
N MET A 1 -9.81 21.18 3.07
CA MET A 1 -10.78 20.47 3.95
C MET A 1 -11.83 19.81 3.05
N LYS A 2 -11.63 18.54 2.69
CA LYS A 2 -12.61 17.73 1.97
C LYS A 2 -13.89 17.67 2.80
N THR A 3 -14.97 18.29 2.33
CA THR A 3 -16.24 18.36 3.05
C THR A 3 -17.03 17.07 2.83
N VAL A 4 -17.15 16.28 3.89
CA VAL A 4 -17.94 15.05 3.93
C VAL A 4 -19.42 15.37 3.72
N PHE A 5 -20.04 14.73 2.70
CA PHE A 5 -21.48 14.73 2.53
C PHE A 5 -22.15 13.72 3.46
N ASN A 6 -23.16 14.22 4.17
CA ASN A 6 -24.13 13.51 5.00
C ASN A 6 -24.73 12.28 4.30
N TRP A 7 -24.65 11.11 4.94
CA TRP A 7 -25.60 10.02 4.71
C TRP A 7 -26.97 10.38 5.32
N PRO A 8 -28.10 10.25 4.61
CA PRO A 8 -29.40 10.46 5.21
C PRO A 8 -29.78 9.26 6.10
N ALA A 9 -29.87 9.54 7.40
CA ALA A 9 -30.49 8.68 8.38
C ALA A 9 -31.98 8.48 8.07
N GLY A 10 -32.43 7.22 8.09
CA GLY A 10 -33.83 6.89 7.89
C GLY A 10 -34.19 5.46 8.26
N LEU A 11 -34.10 5.08 9.53
CA LEU A 11 -35.15 4.30 10.22
C LEU A 11 -34.84 4.12 11.73
N ALA A 12 -35.91 4.08 12.49
CA ALA A 12 -36.02 4.55 13.86
C ALA A 12 -35.77 3.46 14.93
N VAL A 13 -35.13 3.91 16.01
CA VAL A 13 -35.48 3.74 17.42
C VAL A 13 -35.81 2.33 17.92
N LEU A 14 -34.88 1.76 18.69
CA LEU A 14 -35.22 1.13 19.97
C LEU A 14 -34.19 1.56 21.02
N SER A 15 -34.59 2.60 21.75
CA SER A 15 -33.90 3.15 22.91
C SER A 15 -33.94 2.18 24.08
N LEU A 16 -32.77 1.77 24.58
CA LEU A 16 -32.57 1.36 25.96
C LEU A 16 -31.39 2.14 26.51
N SER A 17 -31.74 3.19 27.24
CA SER A 17 -30.87 4.05 28.02
C SER A 17 -30.22 3.28 29.18
N LEU A 18 -28.90 3.28 29.23
CA LEU A 18 -28.15 3.27 30.49
C LEU A 18 -27.01 4.29 30.35
N ALA A 19 -27.21 5.42 31.02
CA ALA A 19 -26.20 6.43 31.24
C ALA A 19 -25.13 5.88 32.19
N GLY A 20 -23.87 6.14 31.87
CA GLY A 20 -22.73 5.93 32.75
C GLY A 20 -21.55 6.72 32.21
N CYS A 21 -21.19 7.80 32.92
CA CYS A 21 -20.00 8.60 32.69
C CYS A 21 -18.76 7.69 32.70
N ILE A 22 -17.85 7.85 31.73
CA ILE A 22 -16.52 7.25 31.81
C ILE A 22 -15.64 8.21 32.62
N ASP A 23 -15.30 7.74 33.81
CA ASP A 23 -14.33 8.32 34.74
C ASP A 23 -12.92 7.89 34.30
N PHE A 24 -12.01 8.86 34.15
CA PHE A 24 -10.58 8.58 33.97
C PHE A 24 -10.00 8.28 35.35
N ALA A 25 -10.13 7.03 35.80
CA ALA A 25 -9.40 6.53 36.96
C ALA A 25 -8.09 5.89 36.50
N ALA A 26 -6.99 6.47 36.98
CA ALA A 26 -5.70 5.81 37.04
C ALA A 26 -5.83 4.52 37.86
N ASP A 27 -5.40 3.39 37.30
CA ASP A 27 -5.24 2.15 38.05
C ASP A 27 -3.77 1.70 37.94
N ASP A 28 -3.07 1.88 39.06
CA ASP A 28 -1.80 1.24 39.40
C ASP A 28 -2.12 -0.19 39.86
N GLY A 29 -1.77 -1.20 39.07
CA GLY A 29 -1.97 -2.60 39.46
C GLY A 29 -1.37 -3.58 38.47
N GLY A 30 -0.07 -3.84 38.59
CA GLY A 30 0.71 -4.62 37.65
C GLY A 30 0.25 -6.07 37.43
N SER A 31 0.33 -6.48 36.18
CA SER A 31 0.80 -7.81 35.77
C SER A 31 1.99 -7.62 34.84
N SER A 32 3.12 -8.18 35.26
CA SER A 32 4.40 -8.18 34.59
C SER A 32 4.35 -8.96 33.27
N GLU A 33 4.37 -8.28 32.13
CA GLU A 33 4.87 -8.77 30.81
C GLU A 33 5.19 -7.56 29.91
N THR A 34 6.05 -6.64 30.37
CA THR A 34 6.51 -5.47 29.58
C THR A 34 7.83 -5.73 28.82
N ASP A 35 8.03 -6.94 28.29
CA ASP A 35 9.29 -7.34 27.62
C ASP A 35 9.12 -7.62 26.10
N GLY A 36 8.11 -7.05 25.42
CA GLY A 36 7.80 -7.38 24.02
C GLY A 36 8.08 -6.31 22.96
N ALA A 37 8.19 -5.03 23.32
CA ALA A 37 8.31 -3.95 22.34
C ALA A 37 9.77 -3.48 22.23
N CYS A 38 10.60 -4.30 21.56
CA CYS A 38 12.07 -4.26 21.50
C CYS A 38 12.71 -2.85 21.50
N GLU A 39 13.03 -2.36 22.70
CA GLU A 39 14.20 -1.51 22.92
C GLU A 39 15.42 -2.43 23.03
N ASP A 40 16.44 -2.21 22.18
CA ASP A 40 17.61 -3.07 21.93
C ASP A 40 17.35 -4.38 21.18
N GLY A 41 17.34 -4.31 19.84
CA GLY A 41 17.57 -5.44 18.94
C GLY A 41 16.42 -6.42 18.85
N CYS A 42 15.52 -6.22 17.89
CA CYS A 42 14.73 -7.33 17.36
C CYS A 42 15.73 -8.45 16.98
N PRO A 43 15.50 -9.71 17.38
CA PRO A 43 16.38 -10.81 16.97
C PRO A 43 16.37 -10.89 15.44
N THR A 44 17.47 -10.48 14.82
CA THR A 44 17.67 -10.62 13.37
C THR A 44 18.25 -12.00 13.09
N GLY A 45 17.46 -12.83 12.41
CA GLY A 45 17.95 -14.05 11.78
C GLY A 45 18.43 -13.73 10.37
N ARG A 46 19.32 -14.56 9.81
CA ARG A 46 19.56 -14.57 8.36
C ARG A 46 18.62 -15.58 7.71
N HIS A 47 18.04 -15.22 6.57
CA HIS A 47 17.25 -16.14 5.74
C HIS A 47 18.00 -16.56 4.48
N GLY A 48 17.55 -17.66 3.87
CA GLY A 48 18.14 -18.22 2.64
C GLY A 48 17.54 -17.72 1.33
N LEU A 49 16.44 -16.95 1.38
CA LEU A 49 15.78 -16.46 0.16
C LEU A 49 16.70 -15.51 -0.64
N SER A 50 16.79 -15.76 -1.94
CA SER A 50 17.54 -14.97 -2.92
C SER A 50 17.01 -15.24 -4.32
N GLY A 51 17.32 -14.38 -5.29
CA GLY A 51 16.79 -14.46 -6.65
C GLY A 51 15.64 -13.49 -6.88
N GLU A 52 14.85 -13.74 -7.93
CA GLU A 52 13.62 -13.00 -8.20
C GLU A 52 12.53 -13.52 -7.25
N LEU A 53 11.93 -12.62 -6.48
CA LEU A 53 10.98 -12.93 -5.41
C LEU A 53 9.79 -11.98 -5.48
N MET A 54 8.68 -12.38 -4.88
CA MET A 54 7.59 -11.46 -4.57
C MET A 54 7.91 -10.75 -3.26
N LEU A 55 7.79 -9.43 -3.25
CA LEU A 55 7.78 -8.59 -2.07
C LEU A 55 6.36 -8.08 -1.87
N PHE A 56 5.81 -8.14 -0.67
CA PHE A 56 4.49 -7.57 -0.39
C PHE A 56 4.45 -6.90 0.99
N ALA A 57 3.56 -5.93 1.14
CA ALA A 57 3.35 -5.27 2.42
C ALA A 57 2.06 -5.77 3.09
N ASN A 58 2.14 -6.01 4.40
CA ASN A 58 0.98 -6.12 5.25
C ASN A 58 0.69 -4.74 5.85
N GLY A 59 -0.41 -4.12 5.43
CA GLY A 59 -0.83 -2.79 5.88
C GLY A 59 -1.14 -2.71 7.38
N ARG A 60 -1.22 -3.85 8.09
CA ARG A 60 -1.29 -3.92 9.55
C ARG A 60 0.02 -4.39 10.15
N ALA A 61 0.33 -3.88 11.34
CA ALA A 61 1.33 -4.50 12.18
C ALA A 61 0.82 -5.88 12.64
N THR A 62 1.66 -6.90 12.52
CA THR A 62 1.41 -8.24 13.05
C THR A 62 1.52 -8.23 14.58
N SER A 63 0.42 -7.89 15.27
CA SER A 63 0.20 -8.22 16.69
C SER A 63 -1.26 -8.01 17.10
N ALA A 64 -1.72 -8.77 18.10
CA ALA A 64 -3.03 -8.60 18.74
C ALA A 64 -3.20 -7.22 19.41
N GLU A 65 -2.09 -6.60 19.81
CA GLU A 65 -2.03 -5.29 20.47
C GLU A 65 -2.26 -4.14 19.49
N GLY A 66 -1.87 -4.32 18.22
CA GLY A 66 -2.26 -3.46 17.12
C GLY A 66 -3.74 -3.64 16.81
N GLN A 67 -4.63 -3.01 17.57
CA GLN A 67 -6.04 -2.94 17.19
C GLN A 67 -6.15 -2.37 15.77
N TYR A 68 -7.17 -2.77 15.01
CA TYR A 68 -7.49 -2.43 13.60
C TYR A 68 -7.16 -1.00 13.11
N GLN A 69 -6.92 -0.05 14.02
CA GLN A 69 -6.74 1.36 13.76
C GLN A 69 -5.38 1.94 14.22
N THR A 70 -4.43 1.17 14.78
CA THR A 70 -3.23 1.77 15.39
C THR A 70 -1.94 0.96 15.22
N ASN A 71 -0.86 1.65 14.85
CA ASN A 71 0.52 1.15 14.83
C ASN A 71 1.03 0.88 16.25
N ILE A 72 2.07 0.05 16.38
CA ILE A 72 2.61 -0.40 17.68
C ILE A 72 3.43 0.74 18.28
N PRO A 73 3.02 1.31 19.44
CA PRO A 73 3.79 2.39 20.07
C PRO A 73 5.12 1.85 20.63
N LEU A 74 6.17 2.65 20.50
CA LEU A 74 7.45 2.40 21.15
C LEU A 74 7.60 3.25 22.41
N ALA A 75 8.59 2.92 23.26
CA ALA A 75 8.77 3.59 24.55
C ALA A 75 9.14 5.08 24.40
N GLN A 76 9.83 5.46 23.31
CA GLN A 76 10.02 6.85 22.95
C GLN A 76 8.71 7.44 22.41
N GLY A 77 8.19 8.45 23.13
CA GLY A 77 6.95 9.12 22.76
C GLY A 77 6.98 9.63 21.32
N GLY A 78 5.89 9.38 20.57
CA GLY A 78 5.76 9.79 19.18
C GLY A 78 6.37 8.84 18.15
N THR A 79 6.92 7.70 18.57
CA THR A 79 7.49 6.70 17.65
C THR A 79 6.70 5.39 17.65
N TYR A 80 6.63 4.74 16.48
CA TYR A 80 5.82 3.54 16.25
C TYR A 80 6.50 2.54 15.32
N LEU A 81 6.11 1.27 15.40
CA LEU A 81 6.33 0.28 14.34
C LEU A 81 5.06 0.16 13.50
N GLY A 82 5.20 0.38 12.19
CA GLY A 82 4.11 0.37 11.22
C GLY A 82 3.95 -0.97 10.49
N SER A 83 3.53 -0.87 9.22
CA SER A 83 3.34 -1.98 8.29
C SER A 83 4.58 -2.89 8.21
N ALA A 84 4.33 -4.19 8.05
CA ALA A 84 5.37 -5.21 7.87
C ALA A 84 5.57 -5.54 6.38
N ILE A 85 6.80 -5.85 5.98
CA ILE A 85 7.15 -6.23 4.60
C ILE A 85 7.69 -7.66 4.60
N TYR A 86 7.24 -8.44 3.63
CA TYR A 86 7.55 -9.86 3.51
C TYR A 86 8.13 -10.17 2.14
N LEU A 87 9.08 -11.12 2.12
CA LEU A 87 9.54 -11.78 0.91
C LEU A 87 8.85 -13.13 0.77
N TYR A 88 8.50 -13.49 -0.46
CA TYR A 88 7.91 -14.76 -0.82
C TYR A 88 8.55 -15.36 -2.08
N ASP A 89 8.94 -16.62 -1.97
CA ASP A 89 9.45 -17.44 -3.06
C ASP A 89 8.42 -18.54 -3.42
N PRO A 90 7.71 -18.44 -4.56
CA PRO A 90 6.74 -19.45 -4.98
C PRO A 90 7.38 -20.83 -5.28
N ASP A 91 8.66 -20.86 -5.63
CA ASP A 91 9.37 -22.05 -6.11
C ASP A 91 10.26 -22.69 -5.03
N ALA A 92 10.44 -22.03 -3.88
CA ALA A 92 11.15 -22.60 -2.75
C ALA A 92 10.55 -23.95 -2.30
N VAL A 93 11.43 -24.90 -2.04
CA VAL A 93 11.10 -26.25 -1.57
C VAL A 93 11.53 -26.38 -0.11
N CYS A 94 10.56 -26.56 0.78
CA CYS A 94 10.83 -26.70 2.21
C CYS A 94 11.20 -28.15 2.57
N ASP A 95 12.19 -28.31 3.45
CA ASP A 95 12.70 -29.62 3.87
C ASP A 95 11.64 -30.49 4.58
N ASP A 96 10.68 -29.85 5.24
CA ASP A 96 9.56 -30.50 5.93
C ASP A 96 8.38 -30.83 5.01
N GLY A 97 8.47 -30.48 3.73
CA GLY A 97 7.39 -30.62 2.74
C GLY A 97 6.23 -29.63 2.93
N GLY A 98 6.36 -28.68 3.86
CA GLY A 98 5.44 -27.56 4.03
C GLY A 98 5.79 -26.38 3.13
N THR A 99 5.34 -25.20 3.53
CA THR A 99 5.52 -23.95 2.77
C THR A 99 6.07 -22.79 3.62
N ALA A 100 6.31 -23.02 4.92
CA ALA A 100 6.77 -21.99 5.84
C ALA A 100 8.11 -21.36 5.44
N CYS A 101 8.99 -22.11 4.77
CA CYS A 101 10.28 -21.59 4.30
C CYS A 101 10.16 -20.61 3.13
N ARG A 102 9.01 -20.56 2.46
CA ARG A 102 8.77 -19.74 1.27
C ARG A 102 8.58 -18.28 1.62
N MET A 103 8.19 -17.98 2.86
CA MET A 103 7.86 -16.63 3.29
C MET A 103 8.74 -16.21 4.47
N VAL A 104 9.20 -14.97 4.47
CA VAL A 104 9.92 -14.41 5.61
C VAL A 104 9.57 -12.93 5.81
N GLU A 105 9.45 -12.51 7.08
CA GLU A 105 9.33 -11.10 7.43
C GLU A 105 10.69 -10.42 7.29
N LEU A 106 10.79 -9.48 6.35
CA LEU A 106 11.98 -8.66 6.16
C LEU A 106 12.11 -7.65 7.31
N GLY A 107 11.00 -7.01 7.66
CA GLY A 107 10.94 -6.06 8.77
C GLY A 107 9.66 -5.24 8.82
N LYS A 108 9.63 -4.29 9.75
CA LYS A 108 8.53 -3.34 9.98
C LYS A 108 9.02 -1.91 9.78
N LEU A 109 8.15 -1.05 9.25
CA LEU A 109 8.47 0.37 9.11
C LEU A 109 8.75 1.02 10.47
N ALA A 110 9.86 1.74 10.58
CA ALA A 110 10.13 2.65 11.69
C ALA A 110 9.44 3.99 11.41
N LEU A 111 8.48 4.36 12.25
CA LEU A 111 7.74 5.61 12.14
C LEU A 111 8.18 6.53 13.28
N ASP A 112 8.98 7.54 12.97
CA ASP A 112 9.57 8.43 13.98
C ASP A 112 9.67 9.88 13.50
N GLU A 113 10.48 10.69 14.19
CA GLU A 113 10.67 12.11 13.91
C GLU A 113 11.20 12.43 12.49
N SER A 114 11.80 11.45 11.80
CA SER A 114 12.20 11.61 10.40
C SER A 114 11.02 11.83 9.45
N MET A 115 9.79 11.51 9.87
CA MET A 115 8.56 11.68 9.10
C MET A 115 7.95 13.08 9.19
N GLY A 116 8.68 14.06 9.74
CA GLY A 116 8.23 15.43 9.92
C GLY A 116 7.60 15.70 11.29
N GLU A 117 7.77 16.94 11.77
CA GLU A 117 7.24 17.40 13.05
C GLU A 117 5.70 17.37 13.08
N LEU A 118 5.06 17.65 11.93
CA LEU A 118 3.60 17.60 11.81
C LEU A 118 3.08 16.20 12.10
N SER A 119 3.64 15.18 11.45
CA SER A 119 3.25 13.77 11.61
C SER A 119 3.33 13.28 13.06
N VAL A 120 4.35 13.76 13.79
CA VAL A 120 4.57 13.41 15.20
C VAL A 120 3.63 14.21 16.11
N GLY A 121 3.52 15.52 15.87
CA GLY A 121 2.82 16.46 16.75
C GLY A 121 1.31 16.28 16.79
N ASP A 122 0.70 15.85 15.69
CA ASP A 122 -0.73 15.58 15.60
C ASP A 122 -1.12 14.12 15.89
N GLY A 123 -0.12 13.23 15.97
CA GLY A 123 -0.29 11.80 16.21
C GLY A 123 -0.63 10.98 14.96
N SER A 124 -0.43 11.50 13.75
CA SER A 124 -0.71 10.83 12.48
C SER A 124 0.03 9.52 12.32
N LEU A 125 1.26 9.41 12.85
CA LEU A 125 2.05 8.17 12.81
C LEU A 125 1.33 6.98 13.47
N LYS A 126 0.40 7.25 14.40
CA LYS A 126 -0.42 6.21 15.01
C LYS A 126 -1.29 5.47 13.99
N LYS A 127 -1.72 6.13 12.90
CA LYS A 127 -2.63 5.58 11.88
C LYS A 127 -2.04 5.56 10.47
N PHE A 128 -0.73 5.79 10.36
CA PHE A 128 -0.03 5.76 9.09
C PHE A 128 -0.12 4.37 8.44
N VAL A 129 -0.39 4.33 7.14
CA VAL A 129 -0.53 3.07 6.39
C VAL A 129 0.19 3.13 5.04
N ILE A 130 0.83 2.02 4.67
CA ILE A 130 1.15 1.71 3.27
C ILE A 130 -0.14 1.32 2.55
N ARG A 131 -0.27 1.77 1.31
CA ARG A 131 -1.36 1.40 0.40
C ARG A 131 -0.89 0.54 -0.75
N ASP A 132 0.35 0.74 -1.20
CA ASP A 132 1.01 -0.10 -2.19
C ASP A 132 2.53 0.09 -2.15
N ILE A 133 3.28 -0.83 -2.78
CA ILE A 133 4.74 -0.82 -2.89
C ILE A 133 5.21 -1.14 -4.32
N ALA A 134 6.33 -0.56 -4.74
CA ALA A 134 6.96 -0.82 -6.02
C ALA A 134 8.47 -0.86 -5.87
N TRP A 135 9.14 -1.79 -6.52
CA TRP A 135 10.60 -1.89 -6.49
C TRP A 135 11.20 -1.75 -7.88
N SER A 136 12.36 -1.10 -7.94
CA SER A 136 13.22 -1.10 -9.12
C SER A 136 14.69 -1.24 -8.73
N PRO A 137 15.49 -1.95 -9.54
CA PRO A 137 16.92 -2.13 -9.28
C PRO A 137 17.72 -0.82 -9.29
N THR A 138 17.22 0.21 -9.97
CA THR A 138 17.86 1.53 -10.11
C THR A 138 17.25 2.57 -9.18
N GLN A 139 15.99 2.38 -8.77
CA GLN A 139 15.23 3.37 -8.02
C GLN A 139 15.06 3.00 -6.54
N GLY A 140 15.24 1.73 -6.16
CA GLY A 140 15.00 1.25 -4.80
C GLY A 140 13.55 0.82 -4.57
N LEU A 141 13.15 0.75 -3.30
CA LEU A 141 11.79 0.39 -2.88
C LEU A 141 11.01 1.67 -2.58
N TRP A 142 9.84 1.80 -3.19
CA TRP A 142 8.94 2.92 -3.03
C TRP A 142 7.57 2.45 -2.57
N ALA A 143 6.82 3.35 -1.97
CA ALA A 143 5.46 3.11 -1.53
C ALA A 143 4.57 4.31 -1.81
N VAL A 144 3.29 4.04 -1.96
CA VAL A 144 2.25 5.05 -1.75
C VAL A 144 1.66 4.83 -0.37
N THR A 145 1.50 5.93 0.35
CA THR A 145 1.11 5.92 1.75
C THR A 145 -0.02 6.91 1.98
N TYR A 146 -0.77 6.69 3.05
CA TYR A 146 -1.90 7.55 3.39
C TYR A 146 -1.86 7.94 4.85
N ASP A 147 -1.92 9.24 5.07
CA ASP A 147 -2.12 9.85 6.37
C ASP A 147 -3.61 9.98 6.65
N VAL A 148 -4.11 9.09 7.49
CA VAL A 148 -5.55 9.03 7.82
C VAL A 148 -6.01 10.26 8.58
N LEU A 149 -5.14 10.90 9.36
CA LEU A 149 -5.54 12.02 10.21
C LEU A 149 -5.61 13.31 9.39
N ASN A 150 -4.66 13.51 8.48
CA ASN A 150 -4.60 14.68 7.62
C ASN A 150 -5.39 14.52 6.31
N ASP A 151 -5.79 13.30 5.95
CA ASP A 151 -6.46 12.96 4.68
C ASP A 151 -5.57 13.28 3.47
N GLU A 152 -4.33 12.79 3.55
CA GLU A 152 -3.28 13.13 2.58
C GLU A 152 -2.54 11.90 2.07
N TRP A 153 -2.34 11.90 0.76
CA TRP A 153 -1.52 10.92 0.06
C TRP A 153 -0.07 11.36 0.05
N ALA A 154 0.83 10.39 0.09
CA ALA A 154 2.24 10.65 -0.03
C ALA A 154 2.94 9.54 -0.81
N ILE A 155 3.99 9.93 -1.53
CA ILE A 155 4.96 9.01 -2.11
C ILE A 155 6.09 8.87 -1.10
N ALA A 156 6.54 7.65 -0.85
CA ALA A 156 7.55 7.37 0.15
C ALA A 156 8.65 6.45 -0.38
N GLU A 157 9.89 6.74 -0.03
CA GLU A 157 11.02 5.84 -0.24
C GLU A 157 11.18 4.96 1.00
N ILE A 158 11.38 3.65 0.79
CA ILE A 158 11.60 2.68 1.86
C ILE A 158 13.04 2.19 1.79
N THR A 159 13.77 2.38 2.89
CA THR A 159 15.13 1.87 3.04
C THR A 159 15.11 0.50 3.69
N VAL A 160 15.62 -0.50 2.97
CA VAL A 160 15.89 -1.86 3.47
C VAL A 160 17.37 -1.97 3.84
N PRO A 161 17.74 -2.08 5.14
CA PRO A 161 19.14 -2.09 5.55
C PRO A 161 19.93 -3.32 5.06
N ASP A 162 19.33 -4.50 5.17
CA ASP A 162 19.93 -5.77 4.72
C ASP A 162 18.85 -6.69 4.16
N TRP A 163 18.93 -7.04 2.87
CA TRP A 163 17.96 -7.93 2.23
C TRP A 163 18.03 -9.40 2.69
N HIS A 164 18.99 -9.75 3.56
CA HIS A 164 19.16 -11.10 4.10
C HIS A 164 18.76 -11.24 5.56
N ALA A 165 18.46 -10.15 6.24
CA ALA A 165 18.09 -10.16 7.64
C ALA A 165 16.56 -10.13 7.81
N THR A 166 16.08 -10.77 8.88
CA THR A 166 14.65 -10.83 9.21
C THR A 166 14.30 -9.87 10.35
N GLY A 167 13.03 -9.45 10.42
CA GLY A 167 12.48 -8.72 11.57
C GLY A 167 13.16 -7.37 11.83
N GLN A 168 13.68 -6.73 10.78
CA GLN A 168 14.41 -5.48 10.87
C GLN A 168 13.50 -4.27 11.07
N ARG A 169 14.11 -3.12 11.39
CA ARG A 169 13.47 -1.81 11.25
C ARG A 169 13.78 -1.25 9.87
N LEU A 170 12.75 -1.03 9.07
CA LEU A 170 12.85 -0.46 7.73
C LEU A 170 12.70 1.06 7.83
N GLY A 171 13.60 1.80 7.20
CA GLY A 171 13.50 3.26 7.14
C GLY A 171 12.41 3.68 6.15
N ILE A 172 11.81 4.83 6.38
CA ILE A 172 10.85 5.42 5.45
C ILE A 172 11.00 6.93 5.43
N GLU A 173 11.07 7.49 4.22
CA GLU A 173 11.06 8.93 3.98
C GLU A 173 9.83 9.26 3.14
N ARG A 174 9.03 10.22 3.57
CA ARG A 174 7.71 10.49 3.01
C ARG A 174 7.63 11.89 2.42
N TYR A 175 7.06 11.99 1.22
CA TYR A 175 6.84 13.23 0.48
C TYR A 175 5.34 13.40 0.23
N THR A 176 4.69 14.23 1.06
CA THR A 176 3.24 14.45 0.98
C THR A 176 2.89 15.22 -0.28
N ILE A 177 1.88 14.73 -1.01
CA ILE A 177 1.42 15.32 -2.26
C ILE A 177 0.82 16.69 -1.98
N LEU A 178 1.21 17.69 -2.79
CA LEU A 178 0.82 19.08 -2.58
C LEU A 178 -0.71 19.28 -2.63
N PRO A 179 -1.31 19.81 -1.55
CA PRO A 179 -2.73 20.16 -1.52
C PRO A 179 -3.00 21.46 -2.28
N GLY A 180 -4.21 21.61 -2.79
CA GLY A 180 -4.66 22.86 -3.39
C GLY A 180 -6.01 22.75 -4.10
N ASP A 181 -6.48 23.84 -4.70
CA ASP A 181 -7.74 23.85 -5.46
C ASP A 181 -7.63 22.94 -6.69
N PRO A 182 -8.55 22.00 -6.95
CA PRO A 182 -8.49 21.09 -8.10
C PRO A 182 -8.35 21.78 -9.47
N GLN A 183 -8.69 23.07 -9.57
CA GLN A 183 -8.60 23.87 -10.80
C GLN A 183 -7.34 24.74 -10.86
N ALA A 184 -6.54 24.80 -9.79
CA ALA A 184 -5.32 25.59 -9.76
C ALA A 184 -4.15 24.82 -10.41
N ALA A 185 -3.37 25.52 -11.23
CA ALA A 185 -2.27 24.92 -12.00
C ALA A 185 -1.13 24.34 -11.15
N GLY A 186 -0.98 24.76 -9.88
CA GLY A 186 0.02 24.23 -8.95
C GLY A 186 -0.54 23.19 -7.97
N THR A 187 -1.75 22.69 -8.20
CA THR A 187 -2.32 21.60 -7.39
C THR A 187 -2.02 20.29 -8.05
N ASP A 188 -1.48 19.36 -7.28
CA ASP A 188 -1.17 18.04 -7.77
C ASP A 188 -2.47 17.26 -8.07
N PRO A 189 -2.63 16.68 -9.28
CA PRO A 189 -3.85 15.98 -9.65
C PRO A 189 -4.10 14.69 -8.85
N CYS A 190 -3.07 14.11 -8.23
CA CYS A 190 -3.22 12.96 -7.34
C CYS A 190 -3.82 13.32 -5.97
N TYR A 191 -3.69 14.57 -5.50
CA TYR A 191 -4.15 14.97 -4.16
C TYR A 191 -5.65 14.68 -3.92
N TRP A 192 -6.46 14.91 -4.95
CA TRP A 192 -7.91 14.79 -4.87
C TRP A 192 -8.44 13.39 -5.15
N GLN A 193 -7.57 12.43 -5.44
CA GLN A 193 -7.98 11.05 -5.67
C GLN A 193 -8.36 10.40 -4.35
N GLU A 194 -9.42 9.60 -4.33
CA GLU A 194 -9.93 8.99 -3.08
C GLU A 194 -9.48 7.54 -2.91
N ASN A 195 -9.14 6.86 -4.00
CA ASN A 195 -8.82 5.42 -4.01
C ASN A 195 -7.54 5.14 -4.78
N VAL A 196 -6.44 5.63 -4.26
CA VAL A 196 -5.13 5.18 -4.71
C VAL A 196 -4.86 3.77 -4.18
N SER A 197 -4.48 2.87 -5.09
CA SER A 197 -4.36 1.42 -4.82
C SER A 197 -3.55 0.71 -5.91
N GLY A 198 -2.44 1.29 -6.35
CA GLY A 198 -1.61 0.71 -7.39
C GLY A 198 -0.28 1.41 -7.43
N LEU A 199 0.84 0.68 -7.45
CA LEU A 199 2.15 1.29 -7.64
C LEU A 199 3.08 0.34 -8.39
N ALA A 200 3.65 0.77 -9.50
CA ALA A 200 4.64 -0.03 -10.21
C ALA A 200 5.67 0.83 -10.93
N PHE A 201 6.84 0.24 -11.18
CA PHE A 201 7.82 0.83 -12.09
C PHE A 201 7.62 0.32 -13.52
N PHE A 202 7.59 1.23 -14.48
CA PHE A 202 7.73 0.92 -15.90
C PHE A 202 9.06 1.48 -16.41
N GLY A 203 10.10 0.66 -16.33
CA GLY A 203 11.48 1.15 -16.48
C GLY A 203 11.89 1.94 -15.23
N ASP A 204 12.25 3.20 -15.40
CA ASP A 204 12.56 4.12 -14.28
C ASP A 204 11.36 5.00 -13.88
N GLU A 205 10.24 4.91 -14.62
CA GLU A 205 9.05 5.72 -14.38
C GLU A 205 8.19 5.06 -13.29
N LEU A 206 7.93 5.77 -12.19
CA LEU A 206 7.01 5.32 -11.16
C LEU A 206 5.58 5.66 -11.56
N LEU A 207 4.71 4.66 -11.57
CA LEU A 207 3.32 4.79 -12.01
C LEU A 207 2.37 4.47 -10.86
N LEU A 208 1.39 5.34 -10.64
CA LEU A 208 0.42 5.30 -9.56
C LEU A 208 -0.98 5.00 -10.10
N GLY A 209 -1.61 3.94 -9.60
CA GLY A 209 -2.94 3.49 -9.99
C GLY A 209 -4.05 4.00 -9.08
N VAL A 210 -5.15 4.45 -9.69
CA VAL A 210 -6.32 4.96 -8.99
C VAL A 210 -7.60 4.27 -9.47
N ARG A 211 -8.45 3.89 -8.52
CA ARG A 211 -9.78 3.34 -8.80
C ARG A 211 -10.76 4.46 -9.12
N GLY A 212 -11.51 4.30 -10.21
CA GLY A 212 -12.59 5.22 -10.54
C GLY A 212 -13.80 4.99 -9.65
N LEU A 213 -14.19 5.97 -8.84
CA LEU A 213 -15.41 5.90 -8.03
C LEU A 213 -16.65 6.42 -8.75
N GLY A 214 -16.46 7.34 -9.71
CA GLY A 214 -17.57 8.06 -10.33
C GLY A 214 -18.21 9.04 -9.32
N GLY A 215 -17.79 10.30 -9.36
CA GLY A 215 -18.28 11.35 -8.47
C GLY A 215 -18.89 12.54 -9.20
N THR A 216 -19.74 13.31 -8.53
CA THR A 216 -20.22 14.62 -9.02
C THR A 216 -19.42 15.74 -8.35
N GLY A 217 -18.59 16.45 -9.11
CA GLY A 217 -17.86 17.63 -8.63
C GLY A 217 -16.39 17.61 -9.03
N ILE A 218 -15.59 16.83 -8.30
CA ILE A 218 -14.18 16.59 -8.64
C ILE A 218 -14.10 15.34 -9.50
N ARG A 219 -13.29 15.40 -10.56
CA ARG A 219 -13.03 14.26 -11.44
C ARG A 219 -12.42 13.12 -10.63
N ASN A 220 -13.14 12.01 -10.53
CA ASN A 220 -12.76 10.81 -9.77
C ASN A 220 -12.87 9.58 -10.69
N ASP A 221 -12.23 9.73 -11.85
CA ASP A 221 -12.10 8.70 -12.87
C ASP A 221 -10.99 7.74 -12.46
N GLY A 222 -11.02 6.51 -12.99
CA GLY A 222 -9.89 5.62 -12.84
C GLY A 222 -8.75 6.12 -13.70
N LEU A 223 -7.61 6.33 -13.07
CA LEU A 223 -6.45 6.94 -13.71
C LEU A 223 -5.20 6.13 -13.38
N VAL A 224 -4.25 6.19 -14.28
CA VAL A 224 -2.84 5.91 -13.96
C VAL A 224 -2.12 7.24 -14.08
N PHE A 225 -1.33 7.58 -13.07
CA PHE A 225 -0.45 8.75 -13.09
C PHE A 225 1.00 8.30 -13.21
N ARG A 226 1.80 9.11 -13.88
CA ARG A 226 3.24 9.10 -13.74
C ARG A 226 3.63 10.01 -12.58
N VAL A 227 4.49 9.52 -11.70
CA VAL A 227 5.03 10.26 -10.56
C VAL A 227 6.44 10.72 -10.91
N ASP A 228 6.65 12.03 -10.92
CA ASP A 228 7.95 12.64 -11.16
C ASP A 228 8.85 12.52 -9.93
N LEU A 229 9.69 11.49 -9.94
CA LEU A 229 10.67 11.25 -8.88
C LEU A 229 11.83 12.25 -8.90
N ASP A 230 12.08 12.96 -10.01
CA ASP A 230 13.15 13.95 -10.07
C ASP A 230 12.80 15.18 -9.22
N VAL A 231 11.53 15.55 -9.13
CA VAL A 231 11.06 16.58 -8.18
C VAL A 231 11.46 16.20 -6.75
N ILE A 232 11.21 14.95 -6.35
CA ILE A 232 11.56 14.46 -5.01
C ILE A 232 13.08 14.46 -4.80
N ARG A 233 13.85 13.96 -5.77
CA ARG A 233 15.31 13.81 -5.60
C ARG A 233 16.10 15.11 -5.67
N GLU A 234 15.68 16.02 -6.54
CA GLU A 234 16.41 17.28 -6.75
C GLU A 234 16.00 18.35 -5.73
N GLN A 235 14.74 18.32 -5.26
CA GLN A 235 14.18 19.39 -4.42
C GLN A 235 13.88 18.93 -2.99
N GLY A 236 13.56 17.65 -2.79
CA GLY A 236 13.19 17.11 -1.48
C GLY A 236 11.89 17.69 -0.97
N TRP A 237 11.94 18.27 0.23
CA TRP A 237 10.78 18.86 0.91
C TRP A 237 10.79 20.38 0.86
N CYS A 238 9.59 20.95 0.86
CA CYS A 238 9.38 22.38 0.94
C CYS A 238 8.30 22.75 1.96
N GLU A 239 8.44 23.93 2.56
CA GLU A 239 7.38 24.51 3.36
C GLU A 239 6.17 24.86 2.47
N TYR A 240 4.99 24.37 2.85
CA TYR A 240 3.76 24.79 2.21
C TYR A 240 3.18 26.02 2.93
N GLU A 241 3.14 27.17 2.25
CA GLU A 241 2.77 28.46 2.86
C GLU A 241 1.34 28.50 3.44
N ASN A 242 0.43 27.67 2.92
CA ASN A 242 -0.95 27.60 3.41
C ASN A 242 -1.15 26.58 4.54
N ASP A 243 -0.10 25.81 4.90
CA ASP A 243 -0.11 24.97 6.08
C ASP A 243 0.20 25.79 7.34
N ILE A 244 -0.49 25.50 8.45
CA ILE A 244 -0.30 26.22 9.71
C ILE A 244 1.02 25.84 10.38
N SER A 245 1.42 24.57 10.29
CA SER A 245 2.68 24.07 10.85
C SER A 245 3.89 24.61 10.09
N ARG A 246 3.74 24.82 8.76
CA ARG A 246 4.84 25.11 7.84
C ARG A 246 6.01 24.14 8.00
N ASP A 247 5.71 22.87 8.21
CA ASP A 247 6.74 21.83 8.37
C ASP A 247 7.61 21.74 7.10
N PRO A 248 8.93 22.00 7.19
CA PRO A 248 9.82 21.96 6.04
C PRO A 248 10.17 20.55 5.58
N HIS A 249 9.71 19.49 6.28
CA HIS A 249 10.02 18.09 5.98
C HIS A 249 8.78 17.25 5.69
N TYR A 250 7.66 17.88 5.27
CA TYR A 250 6.39 17.18 5.11
C TYR A 250 5.88 17.11 3.65
N TYR A 251 5.82 18.25 2.96
CA TYR A 251 5.29 18.32 1.60
C TYR A 251 6.38 18.21 0.53
N ALA A 252 6.04 17.59 -0.59
CA ALA A 252 6.84 17.68 -1.82
C ALA A 252 6.91 19.13 -2.33
N CYS A 253 7.99 19.47 -3.02
CA CYS A 253 8.22 20.86 -3.47
C CYS A 253 7.38 21.31 -4.67
N ASP A 254 6.97 20.38 -5.53
CA ASP A 254 6.21 20.68 -6.74
C ASP A 254 5.22 19.55 -7.06
N VAL A 255 4.42 19.75 -8.10
CA VAL A 255 3.51 18.74 -8.64
C VAL A 255 4.31 17.51 -9.07
N LEU A 256 3.92 16.36 -8.55
CA LEU A 256 4.51 15.06 -8.84
C LEU A 256 3.74 14.32 -9.94
N CYS A 257 2.42 14.40 -9.94
CA CYS A 257 1.61 13.54 -10.79
C CYS A 257 1.25 14.13 -12.15
N GLU A 258 1.45 13.33 -13.20
CA GLU A 258 0.98 13.61 -14.55
C GLU A 258 0.08 12.45 -15.06
N PRO A 259 -1.10 12.71 -15.64
CA PRO A 259 -1.96 11.66 -16.18
C PRO A 259 -1.27 10.83 -17.28
N TRP A 260 -1.25 9.51 -17.10
CA TRP A 260 -0.67 8.54 -18.03
C TRP A 260 -1.74 7.75 -18.80
N ALA A 261 -2.79 7.34 -18.10
CA ALA A 261 -3.91 6.62 -18.69
C ALA A 261 -5.23 6.91 -17.97
N ASP A 262 -6.33 6.66 -18.66
CA ASP A 262 -7.68 7.02 -18.25
C ASP A 262 -8.67 5.90 -18.57
N PHE A 263 -9.17 5.27 -17.51
CA PHE A 263 -10.23 4.25 -17.55
C PHE A 263 -11.62 4.87 -17.66
N GLY A 264 -11.75 6.17 -17.40
CA GLY A 264 -13.01 6.87 -17.28
C GLY A 264 -13.71 6.65 -15.94
N PRO A 265 -15.02 6.96 -15.85
CA PRO A 265 -15.75 6.90 -14.60
C PRO A 265 -16.05 5.46 -14.18
N ALA A 266 -16.06 5.23 -12.86
CA ALA A 266 -16.50 3.98 -12.22
C ALA A 266 -15.74 2.70 -12.61
N LEU A 267 -14.59 2.81 -13.29
CA LEU A 267 -13.64 1.74 -13.55
C LEU A 267 -12.24 2.30 -13.30
N GLY A 268 -11.33 1.52 -12.71
CA GLY A 268 -9.94 1.93 -12.56
C GLY A 268 -9.11 0.86 -11.89
N VAL A 269 -7.86 1.20 -11.57
CA VAL A 269 -6.93 0.30 -10.88
C VAL A 269 -7.45 0.05 -9.48
N ALA A 270 -7.68 -1.20 -9.15
CA ALA A 270 -8.25 -1.63 -7.89
C ALA A 270 -7.50 -2.89 -7.45
N GLY A 271 -6.26 -2.69 -7.04
CA GLY A 271 -5.39 -3.75 -6.60
C GLY A 271 -3.95 -3.36 -6.77
N ASP A 272 -3.44 -3.51 -8.00
CA ASP A 272 -2.05 -3.18 -8.30
C ASP A 272 -1.80 -2.99 -9.81
N LEU A 273 -0.58 -2.57 -10.15
CA LEU A 273 0.01 -2.49 -11.48
C LEU A 273 1.18 -3.48 -11.58
N GLU A 274 1.46 -4.02 -12.76
CA GLU A 274 2.68 -4.82 -12.99
C GLU A 274 3.07 -4.73 -14.47
N VAL A 275 4.33 -4.93 -14.80
CA VAL A 275 4.84 -4.89 -16.18
C VAL A 275 4.40 -6.14 -16.96
N ALA A 276 3.94 -5.93 -18.19
CA ALA A 276 3.62 -7.03 -19.09
C ALA A 276 4.88 -7.85 -19.45
N PRO A 277 4.75 -9.13 -19.86
CA PRO A 277 5.91 -9.99 -20.14
C PRO A 277 6.89 -9.43 -21.19
N ASP A 278 6.36 -8.72 -22.19
CA ASP A 278 7.16 -8.09 -23.26
C ASP A 278 7.74 -6.73 -22.88
N ARG A 279 7.41 -6.21 -21.68
CA ARG A 279 7.82 -4.92 -21.14
C ARG A 279 7.50 -3.73 -22.03
N THR A 280 6.48 -3.84 -22.88
CA THR A 280 6.04 -2.75 -23.77
C THR A 280 4.89 -1.93 -23.18
N GLN A 281 4.22 -2.48 -22.18
CA GLN A 281 3.04 -1.90 -21.54
C GLN A 281 2.95 -2.40 -20.09
N LEU A 282 2.10 -1.75 -19.30
CA LEU A 282 1.68 -2.24 -18.00
C LEU A 282 0.47 -3.15 -18.13
N LEU A 283 0.30 -3.98 -17.10
CA LEU A 283 -0.91 -4.65 -16.69
C LEU A 283 -1.48 -3.89 -15.49
N ALA A 284 -2.79 -3.66 -15.50
CA ALA A 284 -3.50 -3.04 -14.42
C ALA A 284 -4.60 -3.99 -13.95
N LEU A 285 -4.59 -4.33 -12.66
CA LEU A 285 -5.70 -5.06 -12.06
C LEU A 285 -6.81 -4.07 -11.74
N ALA A 286 -7.89 -4.15 -12.51
CA ALA A 286 -8.98 -3.20 -12.46
C ALA A 286 -10.26 -3.82 -11.92
N ARG A 287 -11.09 -2.97 -11.31
CA ARG A 287 -12.45 -3.28 -10.85
C ARG A 287 -13.37 -2.12 -11.19
N ALA A 288 -14.64 -2.44 -11.45
CA ALA A 288 -15.68 -1.43 -11.60
C ALA A 288 -16.49 -1.24 -10.30
N GLU A 289 -17.01 -0.03 -10.14
CA GLU A 289 -18.02 0.34 -9.14
C GLU A 289 -19.45 0.26 -9.69
N ASP A 290 -19.60 -0.05 -10.98
CA ASP A 290 -20.88 -0.19 -11.66
C ASP A 290 -20.98 -1.57 -12.34
N GLU A 291 -21.99 -2.35 -11.95
CA GLU A 291 -22.28 -3.69 -12.49
C GLU A 291 -22.57 -3.68 -14.00
N HIS A 292 -22.96 -2.52 -14.57
CA HIS A 292 -23.17 -2.36 -16.00
C HIS A 292 -21.86 -2.25 -16.78
N ILE A 293 -20.74 -1.91 -16.12
CA ILE A 293 -19.40 -1.87 -16.70
C ILE A 293 -18.70 -3.22 -16.53
N MET A 294 -18.69 -3.74 -15.30
CA MET A 294 -18.10 -5.02 -14.96
C MET A 294 -18.80 -5.60 -13.71
N PRO A 295 -19.02 -6.92 -13.61
CA PRO A 295 -19.56 -7.52 -12.40
C PRO A 295 -18.77 -7.10 -11.14
N LEU A 296 -19.48 -6.73 -10.08
CA LEU A 296 -18.86 -6.16 -8.87
C LEU A 296 -18.01 -7.17 -8.09
N ASP A 297 -18.18 -8.47 -8.34
CA ASP A 297 -17.40 -9.57 -7.77
C ASP A 297 -16.22 -9.99 -8.67
N ARG A 298 -15.90 -9.18 -9.68
CA ARG A 298 -14.82 -9.43 -10.64
C ARG A 298 -13.71 -8.40 -10.51
N GLN A 299 -12.47 -8.88 -10.59
CA GLN A 299 -11.29 -8.08 -10.94
C GLN A 299 -10.72 -8.59 -12.26
N ALA A 300 -10.33 -7.69 -13.15
CA ALA A 300 -9.84 -8.04 -14.49
C ALA A 300 -8.55 -7.31 -14.83
N ILE A 301 -7.70 -7.97 -15.62
CA ILE A 301 -6.45 -7.39 -16.09
C ILE A 301 -6.70 -6.56 -17.35
N TYR A 302 -6.20 -5.34 -17.34
CA TYR A 302 -6.16 -4.43 -18.48
C TYR A 302 -4.72 -4.18 -18.89
N THR A 303 -4.47 -3.96 -20.17
CA THR A 303 -3.21 -3.40 -20.64
C THR A 303 -3.28 -1.88 -20.66
N VAL A 304 -2.19 -1.25 -20.23
CA VAL A 304 -2.02 0.20 -20.21
C VAL A 304 -0.74 0.54 -20.98
N ALA A 305 -0.91 1.07 -22.19
CA ALA A 305 0.21 1.47 -23.04
C ALA A 305 0.77 2.83 -22.61
N PRO A 306 2.07 3.11 -22.88
CA PRO A 306 2.63 4.44 -22.71
C PRO A 306 1.90 5.51 -23.55
N PRO A 307 1.70 6.73 -23.03
CA PRO A 307 1.04 7.81 -23.73
C PRO A 307 1.86 8.33 -24.92
N ALA A 308 1.15 8.74 -25.97
CA ALA A 308 1.72 9.39 -27.16
C ALA A 308 1.33 10.87 -27.22
N GLY A 309 1.41 11.55 -26.07
CA GLY A 309 1.07 12.97 -25.88
C GLY A 309 -0.28 13.23 -25.20
N GLU A 310 -1.17 12.24 -25.16
CA GLU A 310 -2.41 12.26 -24.38
C GLU A 310 -2.52 10.96 -23.57
N PRO A 311 -3.25 10.95 -22.44
CA PRO A 311 -3.46 9.74 -21.65
C PRO A 311 -4.07 8.62 -22.48
N THR A 312 -3.53 7.40 -22.35
CA THR A 312 -4.05 6.25 -23.10
C THR A 312 -5.35 5.72 -22.52
N THR A 313 -6.16 5.08 -23.35
CA THR A 313 -7.31 4.29 -22.88
C THR A 313 -6.88 2.84 -22.66
N PRO A 314 -6.99 2.31 -21.43
CA PRO A 314 -6.68 0.91 -21.13
C PRO A 314 -7.55 -0.08 -21.89
N LEU A 315 -7.02 -1.26 -22.19
CA LEU A 315 -7.72 -2.31 -22.94
C LEU A 315 -7.82 -3.60 -22.13
N ALA A 316 -9.01 -4.21 -22.07
CA ALA A 316 -9.19 -5.47 -21.36
C ALA A 316 -8.43 -6.61 -22.04
N THR A 317 -7.73 -7.45 -21.27
CA THR A 317 -7.03 -8.63 -21.79
C THR A 317 -7.94 -9.85 -21.92
N GLY A 318 -9.05 -9.86 -21.18
CA GLY A 318 -9.91 -11.03 -21.01
C GLY A 318 -9.49 -11.97 -19.88
N LEU A 319 -8.39 -11.68 -19.18
CA LEU A 319 -7.95 -12.39 -17.97
C LEU A 319 -8.61 -11.74 -16.75
N TYR A 320 -9.31 -12.54 -15.94
CA TYR A 320 -10.05 -12.04 -14.79
C TYR A 320 -10.23 -13.10 -13.70
N VAL A 321 -10.58 -12.64 -12.51
CA VAL A 321 -11.00 -13.45 -11.36
C VAL A 321 -12.43 -13.06 -11.02
N GLU A 322 -13.30 -14.05 -10.81
CA GLU A 322 -14.70 -13.88 -10.41
C GLU A 322 -14.94 -14.44 -9.00
N GLY A 323 -16.06 -14.04 -8.39
CA GLY A 323 -16.46 -14.52 -7.07
C GLY A 323 -15.65 -13.93 -5.92
N ILE A 324 -14.94 -12.82 -6.16
CA ILE A 324 -14.21 -12.11 -5.13
C ILE A 324 -15.22 -11.35 -4.26
N ALA A 325 -15.25 -11.68 -2.98
CA ALA A 325 -16.10 -10.98 -2.03
C ALA A 325 -15.59 -9.53 -1.86
N PRO A 326 -16.49 -8.53 -1.76
CA PRO A 326 -16.07 -7.15 -1.51
C PRO A 326 -15.16 -7.05 -0.28
N GLY A 327 -13.98 -6.43 -0.45
CA GLY A 327 -13.00 -6.26 0.62
C GLY A 327 -11.99 -7.39 0.76
N LEU A 328 -12.11 -8.46 -0.03
CA LEU A 328 -11.12 -9.53 -0.25
C LEU A 328 -10.47 -9.41 -1.64
N ASP A 329 -10.37 -8.19 -2.14
CA ASP A 329 -9.77 -7.89 -3.43
C ASP A 329 -8.31 -8.38 -3.49
N ILE A 330 -7.89 -8.85 -4.66
CA ILE A 330 -6.47 -8.99 -5.01
C ILE A 330 -5.88 -7.58 -4.99
N GLU A 331 -4.96 -7.35 -4.07
CA GLU A 331 -4.39 -6.03 -3.76
C GLU A 331 -2.88 -5.93 -4.04
N GLY A 332 -2.26 -7.00 -4.53
CA GLY A 332 -0.88 -6.99 -4.98
C GLY A 332 -0.68 -7.82 -6.23
N LEU A 333 0.20 -7.39 -7.13
CA LEU A 333 0.68 -8.16 -8.28
C LEU A 333 2.20 -8.24 -8.27
N ALA A 334 2.75 -9.42 -8.61
CA ALA A 334 4.18 -9.55 -8.87
C ALA A 334 4.43 -10.59 -9.95
N ARG A 335 5.40 -10.31 -10.82
CA ARG A 335 5.90 -11.26 -11.81
C ARG A 335 7.21 -11.91 -11.37
N VAL A 336 7.13 -13.16 -10.92
CA VAL A 336 8.30 -13.94 -10.47
C VAL A 336 8.60 -15.03 -11.50
N ASP A 337 9.84 -15.06 -11.97
CA ASP A 337 10.36 -15.95 -13.00
C ASP A 337 9.48 -16.01 -14.25
N GLY A 338 8.95 -14.85 -14.63
CA GLY A 338 8.07 -14.66 -15.78
C GLY A 338 6.61 -15.07 -15.56
N VAL A 339 6.24 -15.62 -14.40
CA VAL A 339 4.86 -15.97 -14.05
C VAL A 339 4.23 -14.83 -13.25
N LEU A 340 3.01 -14.43 -13.63
CA LEU A 340 2.26 -13.41 -12.90
C LEU A 340 1.53 -14.04 -11.71
N PHE A 341 1.76 -13.49 -10.54
CA PHE A 341 1.09 -13.83 -9.30
C PHE A 341 0.32 -12.63 -8.78
N GLY A 342 -0.77 -12.90 -8.06
CA GLY A 342 -1.46 -11.90 -7.27
C GLY A 342 -1.66 -12.38 -5.85
N ILE A 343 -1.79 -11.44 -4.92
CA ILE A 343 -2.09 -11.72 -3.53
C ILE A 343 -3.28 -10.88 -3.09
N ASP A 344 -4.25 -11.52 -2.44
CA ASP A 344 -5.41 -10.82 -1.90
C ASP A 344 -5.19 -10.28 -0.50
N VAL A 345 -6.11 -9.42 -0.09
CA VAL A 345 -6.14 -8.81 1.23
C VAL A 345 -5.98 -9.81 2.37
N ALA A 346 -6.47 -11.04 2.20
CA ALA A 346 -6.44 -12.11 3.20
C ALA A 346 -5.22 -13.03 3.03
N ALA A 347 -4.25 -12.66 2.18
CA ALA A 347 -3.05 -13.40 1.87
C ALA A 347 -3.28 -14.72 1.12
N THR A 348 -4.38 -14.84 0.37
CA THR A 348 -4.51 -15.90 -0.65
C THR A 348 -3.64 -15.55 -1.85
N LEU A 349 -2.78 -16.48 -2.27
CA LEU A 349 -2.01 -16.36 -3.50
C LEU A 349 -2.75 -16.93 -4.70
N TRP A 350 -2.70 -16.18 -5.78
CA TRP A 350 -3.29 -16.47 -7.07
C TRP A 350 -2.19 -16.55 -8.11
N ARG A 351 -2.27 -17.55 -8.98
CA ARG A 351 -1.41 -17.68 -10.17
C ARG A 351 -2.24 -17.36 -11.40
N PHE A 352 -1.72 -16.45 -12.23
CA PHE A 352 -2.31 -16.05 -13.50
C PHE A 352 -1.57 -16.77 -14.63
N ASP A 353 -2.27 -17.65 -15.35
CA ASP A 353 -1.80 -18.22 -16.60
C ASP A 353 -2.26 -17.35 -17.77
N GLU A 354 -1.40 -16.42 -18.19
CA GLU A 354 -1.67 -15.50 -19.28
C GLU A 354 -1.79 -16.20 -20.65
N GLY A 355 -1.19 -17.39 -20.81
CA GLY A 355 -1.23 -18.15 -22.06
C GLY A 355 -2.52 -18.95 -22.23
N GLU A 356 -3.04 -19.50 -21.14
CA GLU A 356 -4.31 -20.23 -21.10
C GLU A 356 -5.52 -19.32 -20.79
N GLY A 357 -5.26 -18.09 -20.33
CA GLY A 357 -6.31 -17.16 -19.90
C GLY A 357 -7.00 -17.61 -18.62
N ALA A 358 -6.27 -18.29 -17.74
CA ALA A 358 -6.81 -18.92 -16.53
C ALA A 358 -6.19 -18.31 -15.26
N VAL A 359 -6.95 -18.32 -14.17
CA VAL A 359 -6.45 -17.93 -12.84
C VAL A 359 -6.81 -19.02 -11.84
N SER A 360 -5.86 -19.38 -10.98
CA SER A 360 -6.04 -20.43 -9.98
C SER A 360 -5.43 -20.01 -8.65
N VAL A 361 -6.06 -20.43 -7.54
CA VAL A 361 -5.47 -20.33 -6.20
C VAL A 361 -4.26 -21.25 -6.13
N LEU A 362 -3.13 -20.72 -5.70
CA LEU A 362 -1.89 -21.46 -5.49
C LEU A 362 -1.78 -21.94 -4.04
N GLU A 363 -1.95 -21.02 -3.09
CA GLU A 363 -1.70 -21.25 -1.67
C GLU A 363 -2.47 -20.20 -0.83
N ASP A 364 -2.73 -20.52 0.44
CA ASP A 364 -3.22 -19.59 1.45
C ASP A 364 -2.10 -19.32 2.46
N LEU A 365 -1.62 -18.08 2.52
CA LEU A 365 -0.54 -17.69 3.44
C LEU A 365 -1.06 -17.20 4.80
N ALA A 366 -2.38 -17.05 4.99
CA ALA A 366 -2.95 -16.47 6.20
C ALA A 366 -2.45 -17.19 7.46
N SER A 367 -2.30 -18.52 7.41
CA SER A 367 -1.85 -19.32 8.55
C SER A 367 -0.41 -19.02 9.03
N HIS A 368 0.38 -18.30 8.23
CA HIS A 368 1.74 -17.91 8.62
C HIS A 368 1.77 -16.60 9.43
N PHE A 369 0.65 -15.89 9.54
CA PHE A 369 0.52 -14.69 10.36
C PHE A 369 -0.03 -15.02 11.74
N GLU A 370 0.44 -14.31 12.76
CA GLU A 370 -0.13 -14.40 14.10
C GLU A 370 -1.54 -13.80 14.11
N GLU A 371 -2.55 -14.54 14.58
CA GLU A 371 -3.95 -14.11 14.61
C GLU A 371 -4.46 -13.55 13.25
N PRO A 372 -4.57 -14.38 12.21
CA PRO A 372 -4.74 -13.91 10.83
C PRO A 372 -5.96 -13.03 10.61
N GLU A 373 -7.06 -13.30 11.33
CA GLU A 373 -8.30 -12.52 11.26
C GLU A 373 -8.11 -11.06 11.71
N LEU A 374 -7.10 -10.78 12.55
CA LEU A 374 -6.81 -9.46 13.09
C LEU A 374 -5.59 -8.82 12.45
N SER A 375 -4.60 -9.60 12.02
CA SER A 375 -3.31 -9.09 11.57
C SER A 375 -3.15 -8.99 10.07
N VAL A 376 -3.95 -9.69 9.26
CA VAL A 376 -3.74 -9.73 7.80
C VAL A 376 -4.55 -8.66 7.09
N ARG A 377 -3.82 -7.79 6.39
CA ARG A 377 -4.38 -6.84 5.43
C ARG A 377 -3.31 -6.52 4.38
N ILE A 378 -3.14 -7.40 3.41
CA ILE A 378 -2.14 -7.19 2.34
C ILE A 378 -2.47 -5.90 1.56
N ARG A 379 -1.43 -5.16 1.22
CA ARG A 379 -1.43 -3.87 0.51
C ARG A 379 -0.25 -3.85 -0.45
N GLY A 380 -0.51 -4.07 -1.73
CA GLY A 380 0.53 -4.05 -2.75
C GLY A 380 1.44 -5.26 -2.78
N ALA A 381 1.96 -5.55 -3.97
CA ALA A 381 3.10 -6.43 -4.13
C ALA A 381 3.98 -5.94 -5.27
N THR A 382 5.22 -6.39 -5.30
CA THR A 382 6.14 -6.08 -6.39
C THR A 382 7.12 -7.21 -6.54
N THR A 383 7.66 -7.34 -7.74
CA THR A 383 8.82 -8.19 -7.98
C THR A 383 10.08 -7.51 -7.42
N VAL A 384 10.94 -8.28 -6.76
CA VAL A 384 12.26 -7.82 -6.29
C VAL A 384 13.34 -8.84 -6.65
N THR A 385 14.56 -8.38 -6.92
CA THR A 385 15.73 -9.26 -7.04
C THR A 385 16.61 -9.14 -5.81
N VAL A 386 16.63 -10.17 -4.97
CA VAL A 386 17.51 -10.26 -3.80
C VAL A 386 18.83 -10.91 -4.22
N PRO A 387 20.00 -10.30 -3.97
CA PRO A 387 21.28 -10.90 -4.33
C PRO A 387 21.51 -12.23 -3.58
N PRO A 388 22.43 -13.11 -4.04
CA PRO A 388 22.83 -14.27 -3.24
C PRO A 388 23.50 -13.81 -1.94
N GLY A 389 23.11 -14.41 -0.81
CA GLY A 389 23.72 -14.07 0.47
C GLY A 389 25.19 -14.46 0.53
N ASP A 390 26.03 -13.60 1.09
CA ASP A 390 27.40 -13.96 1.49
C ASP A 390 27.31 -15.03 2.59
N GLY A 391 27.57 -16.28 2.19
CA GLY A 391 27.49 -17.47 3.04
C GLY A 391 28.54 -17.56 4.15
#